data_AF-A0A162EAB4-F1
#
_entry.id   AF-A0A162EAB4-F1
#
_cell.length_a   1.000
_cell.length_b   1.000
_cell.length_c   1.000
_cell.angle_alpha   90.00
_cell.angle_beta   90.00
_cell.angle_gamma   90.00
#
_symmetry.space_group_name_H-M   'P 1'
#
loop_
_entity.id
_entity.type
_entity.pdbx_description
1 polymer ?
#
loop_
_entity_poly.entity_id
_entity_poly.type
_entity_poly.pdbx_seq_one_letter_code
_entity_poly.pdbx_strand_id
1 'polypeptide(L)'
;MTNFAVLPPEINSWRMFAGAGSAPMLQAAVAWEGLSAELESAAHAFTAVTAGLTGQAWQGSAAAAMAAAAAPYQRFLSAATAQAAAAAGQAKSVASAFEAARAATIPPAAVAANRNAFVELVMTNLFGQNAPAIAAAEGIYEQMWTQDVAAMLGYHSGASAAAAQLVSLPSNLQQLLQGLPSLGVGNKGNANVGSGNTGSGNVGEGNRGSSNLGGGNIGNDNIGNGNLGNGNVGIGNFRNGNIGLGNIGRIATSADPGHNIGMGNRGNNNIGFGNNGEANTGGGNVGNANIGGGNTGNNNFGFGNTGNNNIGIGLTGNNQVGINLAGLLNSGTGNIGIGNSGTNNIGFFNSGDHNVGIFNTGINPLQPGQLNSIGFGNSGYGNIGIGNAGLLNTGIGNAGILNTGFGNSGSENTGFGNAGSYNTGFWNSGDTNTGSGNSGNVNTGWWHSGNVNTGFGSTTNTGLANSGFGNTGTSISGFGNAAIGSNASNISGFGNTASGHPLANGRLSGVGNTGIPGPLSSATTSGLGSGFFNVGTGLSGLFSIRRQLP
;
A
#
# COMPACT_ATOMS: atom_id res chain seq x y z
N MET A 1 -38.51 -0.06 -7.21
CA MET A 1 -38.11 0.92 -8.24
C MET A 1 -37.05 1.82 -7.64
N THR A 2 -35.96 2.09 -8.36
CA THR A 2 -34.99 3.13 -8.00
C THR A 2 -35.64 4.50 -8.18
N ASN A 3 -35.74 5.29 -7.10
CA ASN A 3 -36.21 6.67 -7.20
C ASN A 3 -35.01 7.57 -7.52
N PHE A 4 -34.92 8.08 -8.75
CA PHE A 4 -33.79 8.93 -9.17
C PHE A 4 -33.79 10.31 -8.50
N ALA A 5 -34.96 10.79 -8.04
CA ALA A 5 -35.07 12.08 -7.37
C ALA A 5 -34.33 12.12 -6.01
N VAL A 6 -34.27 11.00 -5.26
CA VAL A 6 -33.56 10.99 -3.96
C VAL A 6 -32.03 10.85 -4.09
N LEU A 7 -31.49 10.93 -5.31
CA LEU A 7 -30.06 10.81 -5.59
C LEU A 7 -29.50 12.19 -6.01
N PRO A 8 -28.32 12.60 -5.50
CA PRO A 8 -27.69 13.86 -5.89
C PRO A 8 -27.09 13.76 -7.30
N PRO A 9 -26.76 14.91 -7.95
CA PRO A 9 -26.20 14.95 -9.30
C PRO A 9 -24.99 14.05 -9.48
N GLU A 10 -24.05 14.03 -8.52
CA GLU A 10 -22.83 13.23 -8.59
C GLU A 10 -23.13 11.75 -8.86
N ILE A 11 -24.21 11.22 -8.28
CA ILE A 11 -24.60 9.80 -8.42
C ILE A 11 -25.36 9.56 -9.72
N ASN A 12 -26.28 10.44 -10.12
CA ASN A 12 -27.02 10.29 -11.38
C ASN A 12 -26.09 10.51 -12.59
N SER A 13 -25.31 11.59 -12.59
CA SER A 13 -24.24 11.87 -13.55
C SER A 13 -23.26 10.70 -13.66
N TRP A 14 -22.65 10.26 -12.55
CA TRP A 14 -21.63 9.19 -12.62
C TRP A 14 -22.21 7.87 -13.15
N ARG A 15 -23.44 7.50 -12.78
CA ARG A 15 -24.10 6.28 -13.27
C ARG A 15 -24.36 6.29 -14.78
N MET A 16 -24.62 7.46 -15.38
CA MET A 16 -24.86 7.58 -16.82
C MET A 16 -23.56 7.59 -17.64
N PHE A 17 -22.48 8.14 -17.07
CA PHE A 17 -21.17 8.22 -17.74
C PHE A 17 -20.23 7.05 -17.47
N ALA A 18 -20.48 6.23 -16.43
CA ALA A 18 -19.74 5.00 -16.16
C ALA A 18 -20.27 3.80 -16.97
N GLY A 19 -19.37 2.91 -17.39
CA GLY A 19 -19.70 1.65 -18.07
C GLY A 19 -19.31 1.62 -19.55
N ALA A 20 -19.78 0.59 -20.26
CA ALA A 20 -19.37 0.28 -21.64
C ALA A 20 -20.11 1.05 -22.74
N GLY A 21 -21.06 1.93 -22.38
CA GLY A 21 -21.92 2.66 -23.32
C GLY A 21 -22.90 1.76 -24.09
N SER A 22 -23.49 2.30 -25.17
CA SER A 22 -24.50 1.61 -25.99
C SER A 22 -23.96 0.52 -26.92
N ALA A 23 -22.64 0.49 -27.18
CA ALA A 23 -22.04 -0.38 -28.21
C ALA A 23 -22.35 -1.89 -28.04
N PRO A 24 -22.32 -2.49 -26.83
CA PRO A 24 -22.69 -3.89 -26.65
C PRO A 24 -24.17 -4.16 -26.98
N MET A 25 -25.06 -3.22 -26.70
CA MET A 25 -26.50 -3.34 -27.03
C MET A 25 -26.73 -3.23 -28.55
N LEU A 26 -25.98 -2.36 -29.24
CA LEU A 26 -26.01 -2.27 -30.69
C LEU A 26 -25.44 -3.52 -31.36
N GLN A 27 -24.39 -4.12 -30.82
CA GLN A 27 -23.87 -5.42 -31.27
C GLN A 27 -24.89 -6.54 -31.06
N ALA A 28 -25.57 -6.57 -29.91
CA ALA A 28 -26.66 -7.51 -29.67
C ALA A 28 -27.82 -7.31 -30.66
N ALA A 29 -28.18 -6.07 -31.01
CA ALA A 29 -29.18 -5.78 -32.03
C ALA A 29 -28.78 -6.34 -33.40
N VAL A 30 -27.53 -6.13 -33.84
CA VAL A 30 -27.01 -6.69 -35.10
C VAL A 30 -27.02 -8.22 -35.09
N ALA A 31 -26.71 -8.86 -33.96
CA ALA A 31 -26.82 -10.32 -33.82
C ALA A 31 -28.26 -10.82 -33.93
N TRP A 32 -29.24 -10.10 -33.37
CA TRP A 32 -30.67 -10.40 -33.53
C TRP A 32 -31.16 -10.18 -34.98
N GLU A 33 -30.65 -9.18 -35.70
CA GLU A 33 -30.96 -8.98 -37.13
C GLU A 33 -30.38 -10.11 -37.99
N GLY A 34 -29.13 -10.52 -37.73
CA GLY A 34 -28.51 -11.67 -38.38
C GLY A 34 -29.31 -12.95 -38.14
N LEU A 35 -29.72 -13.22 -36.90
CA LEU A 35 -30.58 -14.36 -36.57
C LEU A 35 -31.94 -14.28 -37.28
N SER A 36 -32.55 -13.09 -37.38
CA SER A 36 -33.80 -12.90 -38.10
C SER A 36 -33.64 -13.27 -39.59
N ALA A 37 -32.59 -12.80 -40.24
CA ALA A 37 -32.30 -13.09 -41.65
C ALA A 37 -32.01 -14.59 -41.91
N GLU A 38 -31.27 -15.25 -41.03
CA GLU A 38 -31.03 -16.71 -41.12
C GLU A 38 -32.33 -17.51 -40.91
N LEU A 39 -33.18 -17.12 -39.97
CA LEU A 39 -34.50 -17.74 -39.76
C LEU A 39 -35.45 -17.52 -40.94
N GLU A 40 -35.41 -16.34 -41.56
CA GLU A 40 -36.18 -16.03 -42.79
C GLU A 40 -35.70 -16.87 -43.98
N SER A 41 -34.38 -16.96 -44.18
CA SER A 41 -33.75 -17.83 -45.18
C SER A 41 -34.15 -19.30 -44.98
N ALA A 42 -34.09 -19.79 -43.73
CA ALA A 42 -34.53 -21.14 -43.37
C ALA A 42 -36.04 -21.35 -43.63
N ALA A 43 -36.88 -20.35 -43.32
CA ALA A 43 -38.32 -20.40 -43.60
C ALA A 43 -38.61 -20.51 -45.10
N HIS A 44 -37.91 -19.71 -45.93
CA HIS A 44 -38.02 -19.78 -47.38
C HIS A 44 -37.54 -21.13 -47.94
N ALA A 45 -36.39 -21.63 -47.50
CA ALA A 45 -35.86 -22.93 -47.92
C ALA A 45 -36.82 -24.08 -47.55
N PHE A 46 -37.31 -24.11 -46.31
CA PHE A 46 -38.27 -25.13 -45.84
C PHE A 46 -39.60 -25.07 -46.61
N THR A 47 -40.10 -23.86 -46.88
CA THR A 47 -41.30 -23.65 -47.70
C THR A 47 -41.10 -24.14 -49.13
N ALA A 48 -39.97 -23.81 -49.76
CA ALA A 48 -39.66 -24.21 -51.13
C ALA A 48 -39.54 -25.74 -51.28
N VAL A 49 -38.87 -26.41 -50.33
CA VAL A 49 -38.78 -27.89 -50.30
C VAL A 49 -40.17 -28.52 -50.12
N THR A 50 -40.97 -28.02 -49.19
CA THR A 50 -42.33 -28.55 -48.93
C THR A 50 -43.24 -28.36 -50.14
N ALA A 51 -43.19 -27.20 -50.80
CA ALA A 51 -43.97 -26.92 -52.00
C ALA A 51 -43.52 -27.75 -53.21
N GLY A 52 -42.20 -27.91 -53.41
CA GLY A 52 -41.65 -28.78 -54.47
C GLY A 52 -42.04 -30.24 -54.29
N LEU A 53 -42.05 -30.73 -53.05
CA LEU A 53 -42.39 -32.13 -52.74
C LEU A 53 -43.89 -32.44 -52.90
N THR A 54 -44.76 -31.47 -52.61
CA THR A 54 -46.23 -31.65 -52.63
C THR A 54 -46.91 -31.17 -53.92
N GLY A 55 -46.25 -30.32 -54.70
CA GLY A 55 -46.78 -29.76 -55.96
C GLY A 55 -46.34 -30.49 -57.24
N GLN A 56 -45.49 -31.51 -57.15
CA GLN A 56 -44.94 -32.26 -58.30
C GLN A 56 -45.65 -33.61 -58.47
N ALA A 57 -44.92 -34.70 -58.70
CA ALA A 57 -45.49 -36.02 -59.03
C ALA A 57 -46.21 -36.73 -57.85
N TRP A 58 -45.99 -36.29 -56.60
CA TRP A 58 -46.58 -36.91 -55.41
C TRP A 58 -47.78 -36.10 -54.92
N GLN A 59 -48.96 -36.42 -55.45
CA GLN A 59 -50.23 -35.76 -55.12
C GLN A 59 -51.23 -36.77 -54.54
N GLY A 60 -52.06 -36.31 -53.60
CA GLY A 60 -53.08 -37.13 -52.91
C GLY A 60 -53.09 -36.93 -51.40
N SER A 61 -53.82 -37.79 -50.69
CA SER A 61 -54.02 -37.70 -49.24
C SER A 61 -52.72 -37.75 -48.43
N ALA A 62 -51.72 -38.53 -48.87
CA ALA A 62 -50.42 -38.59 -48.21
C ALA A 62 -49.61 -37.28 -48.32
N ALA A 63 -49.61 -36.65 -49.49
CA ALA A 63 -48.95 -35.36 -49.70
C ALA A 63 -49.66 -34.24 -48.92
N ALA A 64 -51.00 -34.24 -48.88
CA ALA A 64 -51.78 -33.33 -48.05
C ALA A 64 -51.50 -33.52 -46.55
N ALA A 65 -51.36 -34.77 -46.08
CA ALA A 65 -50.99 -35.07 -44.71
C ALA A 65 -49.56 -34.58 -44.37
N MET A 66 -48.60 -34.71 -45.28
CA MET A 66 -47.25 -34.16 -45.07
C MET A 66 -47.28 -32.62 -45.04
N ALA A 67 -47.99 -31.95 -45.95
CA ALA A 67 -48.13 -30.50 -45.92
C ALA A 67 -48.73 -30.00 -44.59
N ALA A 68 -49.75 -30.71 -44.08
CA ALA A 68 -50.34 -30.43 -42.78
C ALA A 68 -49.37 -30.66 -41.60
N ALA A 69 -48.50 -31.66 -41.69
CA ALA A 69 -47.46 -31.94 -40.69
C ALA A 69 -46.28 -30.93 -40.72
N ALA A 70 -45.97 -30.36 -41.88
CA ALA A 70 -44.90 -29.37 -42.06
C ALA A 70 -45.33 -27.95 -41.64
N ALA A 71 -46.60 -27.60 -41.82
CA ALA A 71 -47.14 -26.26 -41.56
C ALA A 71 -46.86 -25.68 -40.14
N PRO A 72 -46.87 -26.46 -39.04
CA PRO A 72 -46.52 -25.95 -37.71
C PRO A 72 -45.06 -25.44 -37.62
N TYR A 73 -44.12 -26.13 -38.26
CA TYR A 73 -42.71 -25.74 -38.27
C TYR A 73 -42.45 -24.52 -39.16
N GLN A 74 -43.15 -24.41 -40.30
CA GLN A 74 -43.13 -23.21 -41.13
C GLN A 74 -43.63 -21.97 -40.34
N ARG A 75 -44.75 -22.09 -39.63
CA ARG A 75 -45.29 -21.03 -38.75
C ARG A 75 -44.34 -20.68 -37.60
N PHE A 76 -43.64 -21.68 -37.04
CA PHE A 76 -42.60 -21.46 -36.04
C PHE A 76 -41.47 -20.57 -36.59
N LEU A 77 -40.94 -20.89 -37.78
CA LEU A 77 -39.83 -20.13 -38.35
C LEU A 77 -40.25 -18.68 -38.62
N SER A 78 -41.41 -18.45 -39.25
CA SER A 78 -41.92 -17.08 -39.47
C SER A 78 -42.17 -16.30 -38.18
N ALA A 79 -42.69 -16.95 -37.12
CA ALA A 79 -42.89 -16.31 -35.82
C ALA A 79 -41.56 -16.00 -35.12
N ALA A 80 -40.57 -16.89 -35.21
CA ALA A 80 -39.24 -16.69 -34.65
C ALA A 80 -38.46 -15.58 -35.39
N THR A 81 -38.56 -15.50 -36.72
CA THR A 81 -38.07 -14.38 -37.54
C THR A 81 -38.62 -13.05 -37.04
N ALA A 82 -39.95 -12.92 -36.96
CA ALA A 82 -40.60 -11.69 -36.50
C ALA A 82 -40.20 -11.31 -35.06
N GLN A 83 -40.07 -12.28 -34.17
CA GLN A 83 -39.62 -12.07 -32.80
C GLN A 83 -38.16 -11.60 -32.72
N ALA A 84 -37.27 -12.16 -33.53
CA ALA A 84 -35.86 -11.75 -33.61
C ALA A 84 -35.72 -10.32 -34.15
N ALA A 85 -36.45 -9.97 -35.21
CA ALA A 85 -36.53 -8.61 -35.73
C ALA A 85 -37.08 -7.61 -34.68
N ALA A 86 -38.13 -7.99 -33.94
CA ALA A 86 -38.67 -7.16 -32.86
C ALA A 86 -37.65 -6.96 -31.73
N ALA A 87 -36.92 -8.01 -31.32
CA ALA A 87 -35.88 -7.93 -30.31
C ALA A 87 -34.72 -6.99 -30.72
N ALA A 88 -34.28 -7.07 -31.98
CA ALA A 88 -33.32 -6.11 -32.54
C ALA A 88 -33.83 -4.67 -32.51
N GLY A 89 -35.08 -4.45 -32.91
CA GLY A 89 -35.74 -3.14 -32.87
C GLY A 89 -35.76 -2.55 -31.46
N GLN A 90 -36.17 -3.33 -30.46
CA GLN A 90 -36.20 -2.86 -29.07
C GLN A 90 -34.80 -2.65 -28.47
N ALA A 91 -33.81 -3.47 -28.83
CA ALA A 91 -32.42 -3.22 -28.45
C ALA A 91 -31.90 -1.88 -28.99
N LYS A 92 -32.23 -1.53 -30.24
CA LYS A 92 -31.93 -0.20 -30.82
C LYS A 92 -32.69 0.92 -30.12
N SER A 93 -33.95 0.73 -29.75
CA SER A 93 -34.74 1.70 -28.95
C SER A 93 -34.13 1.94 -27.56
N VAL A 94 -33.66 0.90 -26.86
CA VAL A 94 -32.98 1.05 -25.56
C VAL A 94 -31.64 1.78 -25.71
N ALA A 95 -30.86 1.45 -26.75
CA ALA A 95 -29.61 2.13 -27.05
C ALA A 95 -29.81 3.63 -27.36
N SER A 96 -30.87 3.99 -28.12
CA SER A 96 -31.17 5.40 -28.41
C SER A 96 -31.67 6.15 -27.17
N ALA A 97 -32.47 5.51 -26.31
CA ALA A 97 -32.90 6.08 -25.04
C ALA A 97 -31.72 6.34 -24.09
N PHE A 98 -30.71 5.46 -24.07
CA PHE A 98 -29.47 5.66 -23.32
C PHE A 98 -28.67 6.86 -23.83
N GLU A 99 -28.40 6.95 -25.13
CA GLU A 99 -27.61 8.08 -25.66
C GLU A 99 -28.36 9.43 -25.55
N ALA A 100 -29.69 9.43 -25.70
CA ALA A 100 -30.51 10.62 -25.47
C ALA A 100 -30.44 11.09 -24.00
N ALA A 101 -30.51 10.17 -23.04
CA ALA A 101 -30.37 10.48 -21.63
C ALA A 101 -28.94 10.96 -21.30
N ARG A 102 -27.92 10.28 -21.80
CA ARG A 102 -26.50 10.65 -21.64
C ARG A 102 -26.16 12.03 -22.21
N ALA A 103 -26.81 12.43 -23.30
CA ALA A 103 -26.68 13.77 -23.86
C ALA A 103 -27.41 14.85 -23.02
N ALA A 104 -28.43 14.47 -22.26
CA ALA A 104 -29.18 15.37 -21.38
C ALA A 104 -28.62 15.46 -19.94
N THR A 105 -27.96 14.41 -19.46
CA THR A 105 -27.31 14.35 -18.14
C THR A 105 -26.09 15.27 -18.05
N ILE A 106 -25.92 15.92 -16.91
CA ILE A 106 -24.79 16.82 -16.64
C ILE A 106 -23.47 16.01 -16.61
N PRO A 107 -22.37 16.50 -17.22
CA PRO A 107 -21.07 15.85 -17.10
C PRO A 107 -20.57 15.92 -15.64
N PRO A 108 -20.03 14.81 -15.06
CA PRO A 108 -19.55 14.80 -13.67
C PRO A 108 -18.52 15.90 -13.34
N ALA A 109 -17.72 16.34 -14.32
CA ALA A 109 -16.76 17.43 -14.17
C ALA A 109 -17.44 18.80 -13.91
N ALA A 110 -18.65 19.04 -14.44
CA ALA A 110 -19.40 20.27 -14.20
C ALA A 110 -19.98 20.31 -12.78
N VAL A 111 -20.47 19.17 -12.27
CA VAL A 111 -20.89 19.02 -10.87
C VAL A 111 -19.71 19.28 -9.93
N ALA A 112 -18.56 18.64 -10.19
CA ALA A 112 -17.34 18.85 -9.41
C ALA A 112 -16.85 20.31 -9.43
N ALA A 113 -16.91 20.99 -10.59
CA ALA A 113 -16.54 22.40 -10.70
C ALA A 113 -17.47 23.31 -9.86
N ASN A 114 -18.78 23.07 -9.88
CA ASN A 114 -19.74 23.77 -9.02
C ASN A 114 -19.41 23.56 -7.53
N ARG A 115 -19.17 22.30 -7.11
CA ARG A 115 -18.86 22.00 -5.70
C ARG A 115 -17.54 22.61 -5.23
N ASN A 116 -16.50 22.63 -6.07
CA ASN A 116 -15.24 23.29 -5.75
C ASN A 116 -15.42 24.81 -5.60
N ALA A 117 -16.11 25.46 -6.54
CA ALA A 117 -16.40 26.89 -6.46
C ALA A 117 -17.22 27.26 -5.21
N PHE A 118 -18.20 26.43 -4.82
CA PHE A 118 -18.93 26.60 -3.56
C PHE A 118 -17.99 26.57 -2.35
N VAL A 119 -17.06 25.61 -2.28
CA VAL A 119 -16.12 25.50 -1.16
C VAL A 119 -15.20 26.72 -1.10
N GLU A 120 -14.67 27.19 -2.24
CA GLU A 120 -13.85 28.41 -2.30
C GLU A 120 -14.62 29.66 -1.82
N LEU A 121 -15.88 29.81 -2.25
CA LEU A 121 -16.75 30.90 -1.82
C LEU A 121 -17.05 30.85 -0.31
N VAL A 122 -17.29 29.66 0.26
CA VAL A 122 -17.49 29.46 1.70
C VAL A 122 -16.23 29.78 2.49
N MET A 123 -15.08 29.25 2.07
CA MET A 123 -13.79 29.45 2.75
C MET A 123 -13.33 30.92 2.76
N THR A 124 -13.78 31.72 1.80
CA THR A 124 -13.48 33.16 1.73
C THR A 124 -14.56 34.06 2.37
N ASN A 125 -15.67 33.50 2.87
CA ASN A 125 -16.84 34.23 3.36
C ASN A 125 -16.71 34.85 4.77
N LEU A 126 -15.54 35.37 5.13
CA LEU A 126 -15.20 35.79 6.51
C LEU A 126 -16.18 36.82 7.13
N PHE A 127 -16.80 37.66 6.32
CA PHE A 127 -17.75 38.70 6.76
C PHE A 127 -19.18 38.50 6.20
N GLY A 128 -19.49 37.31 5.66
CA GLY A 128 -20.76 37.06 4.97
C GLY A 128 -20.87 37.68 3.57
N GLN A 129 -19.80 38.28 3.06
CA GLN A 129 -19.80 39.04 1.80
C GLN A 129 -20.07 38.19 0.54
N ASN A 130 -19.83 36.88 0.61
CA ASN A 130 -20.08 35.93 -0.48
C ASN A 130 -21.47 35.28 -0.40
N ALA A 131 -22.32 35.59 0.59
CA ALA A 131 -23.60 34.92 0.78
C ALA A 131 -24.49 34.87 -0.50
N PRO A 132 -24.60 35.94 -1.33
CA PRO A 132 -25.34 35.86 -2.59
C PRO A 132 -24.72 34.91 -3.62
N ALA A 133 -23.38 34.83 -3.67
CA ALA A 133 -22.66 33.95 -4.59
C ALA A 133 -22.75 32.48 -4.17
N ILE A 134 -22.74 32.20 -2.86
CA ILE A 134 -22.98 30.86 -2.30
C ILE A 134 -24.40 30.39 -2.65
N ALA A 135 -25.41 31.24 -2.44
CA ALA A 135 -26.80 30.93 -2.81
C ALA A 135 -26.97 30.71 -4.33
N ALA A 136 -26.25 31.47 -5.17
CA ALA A 136 -26.24 31.24 -6.61
C ALA A 136 -25.57 29.90 -7.00
N ALA A 137 -24.48 29.52 -6.34
CA ALA A 137 -23.82 28.23 -6.55
C ALA A 137 -24.72 27.04 -6.17
N GLU A 138 -25.46 27.13 -5.05
CA GLU A 138 -26.47 26.12 -4.68
C GLU A 138 -27.66 26.10 -5.66
N GLY A 139 -28.14 27.26 -6.10
CA GLY A 139 -29.20 27.33 -7.12
C GLY A 139 -28.81 26.66 -8.45
N ILE A 140 -27.55 26.77 -8.86
CA ILE A 140 -27.01 26.05 -10.04
C ILE A 140 -26.93 24.55 -9.77
N TYR A 141 -26.55 24.13 -8.56
CA TYR A 141 -26.49 22.71 -8.19
C TYR A 141 -27.87 22.05 -8.20
N GLU A 142 -28.91 22.72 -7.70
CA GLU A 142 -30.30 22.24 -7.75
C GLU A 142 -30.85 22.17 -9.20
N GLN A 143 -30.38 23.05 -10.09
CA GLN A 143 -30.67 22.93 -11.54
C GLN A 143 -30.00 21.69 -12.16
N MET A 144 -28.74 21.42 -11.81
CA MET A 144 -28.04 20.20 -12.24
C MET A 144 -28.77 18.94 -11.75
N TRP A 145 -29.21 18.93 -10.49
CA TRP A 145 -30.01 17.83 -9.92
C TRP A 145 -31.32 17.62 -10.69
N THR A 146 -32.07 18.70 -10.91
CA THR A 146 -33.36 18.64 -11.63
C THR A 146 -33.19 18.13 -13.06
N GLN A 147 -32.14 18.57 -13.77
CA GLN A 147 -31.83 18.12 -15.12
C GLN A 147 -31.44 16.63 -15.17
N ASP A 148 -30.58 16.17 -14.26
CA ASP A 148 -30.20 14.76 -14.15
C ASP A 148 -31.40 13.86 -13.83
N VAL A 149 -32.27 14.29 -12.91
CA VAL A 149 -33.50 13.56 -12.58
C VAL A 149 -34.41 13.46 -13.80
N ALA A 150 -34.59 14.54 -14.57
CA ALA A 150 -35.38 14.53 -15.80
C ALA A 150 -34.78 13.58 -16.86
N ALA A 151 -33.46 13.61 -17.05
CA ALA A 151 -32.76 12.71 -17.98
C ALA A 151 -32.93 11.22 -17.58
N MET A 152 -32.78 10.90 -16.30
CA MET A 152 -32.95 9.53 -15.79
C MET A 152 -34.41 9.04 -15.85
N LEU A 153 -35.40 9.91 -15.65
CA LEU A 153 -36.82 9.59 -15.83
C LEU A 153 -37.17 9.39 -17.32
N GLY A 154 -36.59 10.19 -18.22
CA GLY A 154 -36.67 10.00 -19.66
C GLY A 154 -36.08 8.66 -20.09
N TYR A 155 -34.89 8.31 -19.60
CA TYR A 155 -34.27 7.00 -19.84
C TYR A 155 -35.15 5.86 -19.36
N HIS A 156 -35.65 5.94 -18.12
CA HIS A 156 -36.48 4.90 -17.53
C HIS A 156 -37.78 4.70 -18.32
N SER A 157 -38.47 5.77 -18.69
CA SER A 157 -39.73 5.66 -19.46
C SER A 157 -39.49 5.10 -20.87
N GLY A 158 -38.45 5.57 -21.58
CA GLY A 158 -38.07 5.04 -22.90
C GLY A 158 -37.67 3.56 -22.87
N ALA A 159 -36.77 3.19 -21.95
CA ALA A 159 -36.31 1.81 -21.80
C ALA A 159 -37.44 0.87 -21.33
N SER A 160 -38.32 1.32 -20.43
CA SER A 160 -39.48 0.53 -19.99
C SER A 160 -40.54 0.40 -21.08
N ALA A 161 -40.75 1.41 -21.92
CA ALA A 161 -41.65 1.29 -23.08
C ALA A 161 -41.12 0.28 -24.11
N ALA A 162 -39.81 0.32 -24.41
CA ALA A 162 -39.18 -0.66 -25.30
C ALA A 162 -39.24 -2.09 -24.73
N ALA A 163 -38.98 -2.25 -23.42
CA ALA A 163 -39.10 -3.53 -22.73
C ALA A 163 -40.56 -4.05 -22.68
N ALA A 164 -41.55 -3.18 -22.55
CA ALA A 164 -42.97 -3.56 -22.57
C ALA A 164 -43.46 -3.99 -23.98
N GLN A 165 -42.78 -3.56 -25.04
CA GLN A 165 -43.06 -3.96 -26.42
C GLN A 165 -42.34 -5.25 -26.85
N LEU A 166 -41.42 -5.77 -26.03
CA LEU A 166 -40.91 -7.14 -26.17
C LEU A 166 -42.02 -8.12 -25.77
N VAL A 167 -42.84 -8.49 -26.76
CA VAL A 167 -43.91 -9.49 -26.60
C VAL A 167 -43.29 -10.78 -26.06
N SER A 168 -43.91 -11.38 -25.05
CA SER A 168 -43.51 -12.71 -24.59
C SER A 168 -43.58 -13.72 -25.73
N LEU A 169 -42.68 -14.72 -25.73
CA LEU A 169 -42.70 -15.81 -26.73
C LEU A 169 -44.14 -16.32 -26.91
N PRO A 170 -44.72 -16.23 -28.12
CA PRO A 170 -46.10 -16.64 -28.36
C PRO A 170 -46.40 -18.03 -27.78
N SER A 171 -47.58 -18.24 -27.21
CA SER A 171 -47.90 -19.48 -26.48
C SER A 171 -47.77 -20.74 -27.35
N ASN A 172 -48.07 -20.63 -28.65
CA ASN A 172 -47.81 -21.66 -29.66
C ASN A 172 -46.32 -21.95 -29.90
N LEU A 173 -45.46 -20.93 -29.78
CA LEU A 173 -44.00 -21.05 -29.87
C LEU A 173 -43.45 -21.73 -28.61
N GLN A 174 -43.89 -21.30 -27.42
CA GLN A 174 -43.53 -21.95 -26.15
C GLN A 174 -43.96 -23.42 -26.11
N GLN A 175 -45.17 -23.75 -26.58
CA GLN A 175 -45.63 -25.14 -26.69
C GLN A 175 -44.78 -25.97 -27.67
N LEU A 176 -44.33 -25.40 -28.79
CA LEU A 176 -43.47 -26.14 -29.72
C LEU A 176 -42.07 -26.37 -29.18
N LEU A 177 -41.44 -25.39 -28.50
CA LEU A 177 -40.15 -25.60 -27.81
C LEU A 177 -40.27 -26.70 -26.74
N GLN A 178 -41.39 -26.73 -26.01
CA GLN A 178 -41.70 -27.80 -25.05
C GLN A 178 -41.95 -29.16 -25.73
N GLY A 179 -42.09 -29.24 -27.05
CA GLY A 179 -42.23 -30.48 -27.82
C GLY A 179 -40.96 -30.94 -28.55
N LEU A 180 -39.86 -30.18 -28.49
CA LEU A 180 -38.63 -30.53 -29.23
C LEU A 180 -37.93 -31.76 -28.64
N PRO A 181 -37.52 -32.75 -29.47
CA PRO A 181 -36.81 -33.92 -29.01
C PRO A 181 -35.42 -33.55 -28.46
N SER A 182 -34.98 -34.27 -27.43
CA SER A 182 -33.61 -34.16 -26.93
C SER A 182 -32.64 -34.93 -27.85
N LEU A 183 -31.50 -34.34 -28.19
CA LEU A 183 -30.45 -34.91 -29.03
C LEU A 183 -29.34 -35.51 -28.15
N GLY A 184 -29.19 -36.84 -28.17
CA GLY A 184 -28.19 -37.57 -27.38
C GLY A 184 -28.81 -38.65 -26.49
N VAL A 185 -27.97 -39.41 -25.77
CA VAL A 185 -28.42 -40.62 -25.03
C VAL A 185 -28.75 -40.29 -23.58
N GLY A 186 -29.82 -40.88 -23.04
CA GLY A 186 -30.15 -40.83 -21.62
C GLY A 186 -30.73 -39.50 -21.12
N ASN A 187 -31.11 -38.59 -22.02
CA ASN A 187 -31.77 -37.34 -21.67
C ASN A 187 -33.19 -37.58 -21.11
N LYS A 188 -33.60 -36.77 -20.14
CA LYS A 188 -34.94 -36.75 -19.54
C LYS A 188 -35.50 -35.33 -19.59
N GLY A 189 -36.56 -35.11 -20.37
CA GLY A 189 -37.07 -33.78 -20.70
C GLY A 189 -36.68 -33.37 -22.12
N ASN A 190 -36.88 -32.09 -22.45
CA ASN A 190 -37.07 -31.65 -23.84
C ASN A 190 -36.02 -30.60 -24.27
N ALA A 191 -35.74 -30.51 -25.57
CA ALA A 191 -34.75 -29.58 -26.13
C ALA A 191 -33.33 -29.67 -25.52
N ASN A 192 -32.91 -30.83 -24.98
CA ASN A 192 -31.53 -31.00 -24.51
C ASN A 192 -30.60 -31.40 -25.67
N VAL A 193 -29.34 -30.98 -25.63
CA VAL A 193 -28.29 -31.31 -26.61
C VAL A 193 -27.09 -31.89 -25.86
N GLY A 194 -26.67 -33.11 -26.20
CA GLY A 194 -25.66 -33.88 -25.46
C GLY A 194 -26.30 -35.02 -24.64
N SER A 195 -25.57 -35.65 -23.72
CA SER A 195 -26.02 -36.89 -23.08
C SER A 195 -26.28 -36.77 -21.57
N GLY A 196 -27.22 -37.56 -21.05
CA GLY A 196 -27.47 -37.71 -19.61
C GLY A 196 -28.12 -36.51 -18.91
N ASN A 197 -28.65 -35.53 -19.64
CA ASN A 197 -29.25 -34.33 -19.05
C ASN A 197 -30.65 -34.63 -18.47
N THR A 198 -31.02 -33.99 -17.36
CA THR A 198 -32.34 -34.09 -16.72
C THR A 198 -32.93 -32.71 -16.51
N GLY A 199 -33.99 -32.38 -17.25
CA GLY A 199 -34.62 -31.06 -17.33
C GLY A 199 -34.80 -30.64 -18.79
N SER A 200 -34.86 -29.33 -19.07
CA SER A 200 -35.11 -28.84 -20.43
C SER A 200 -34.09 -27.79 -20.87
N GLY A 201 -33.76 -27.78 -22.17
CA GLY A 201 -32.91 -26.74 -22.77
C GLY A 201 -31.44 -26.77 -22.35
N ASN A 202 -30.92 -27.91 -21.85
CA ASN A 202 -29.50 -28.02 -21.49
C ASN A 202 -28.62 -28.32 -22.71
N VAL A 203 -27.40 -27.78 -22.74
CA VAL A 203 -26.39 -28.04 -23.77
C VAL A 203 -25.11 -28.54 -23.11
N GLY A 204 -24.75 -29.80 -23.35
CA GLY A 204 -23.60 -30.47 -22.75
C GLY A 204 -23.99 -31.79 -22.08
N GLU A 205 -23.28 -32.21 -21.04
CA GLU A 205 -23.41 -33.56 -20.48
C GLU A 205 -23.77 -33.57 -18.99
N GLY A 206 -24.69 -34.47 -18.60
CA GLY A 206 -24.94 -34.79 -17.19
C GLY A 206 -25.55 -33.67 -16.33
N ASN A 207 -26.16 -32.65 -16.93
CA ASN A 207 -26.79 -31.55 -16.19
C ASN A 207 -28.10 -31.98 -15.52
N ARG A 208 -28.44 -31.40 -14.36
CA ARG A 208 -29.71 -31.61 -13.64
C ARG A 208 -30.36 -30.27 -13.30
N GLY A 209 -31.42 -29.94 -14.02
CA GLY A 209 -32.09 -28.64 -14.04
C GLY A 209 -32.27 -28.19 -15.49
N SER A 210 -32.59 -26.92 -15.70
CA SER A 210 -32.89 -26.39 -17.04
C SER A 210 -31.92 -25.29 -17.48
N SER A 211 -31.83 -25.07 -18.79
CA SER A 211 -31.05 -23.97 -19.41
C SER A 211 -29.55 -23.95 -19.10
N ASN A 212 -28.94 -25.08 -18.69
CA ASN A 212 -27.50 -25.10 -18.40
C ASN A 212 -26.67 -25.27 -19.69
N LEU A 213 -25.55 -24.56 -19.78
CA LEU A 213 -24.55 -24.68 -20.86
C LEU A 213 -23.22 -25.18 -20.27
N GLY A 214 -22.78 -26.36 -20.68
CA GLY A 214 -21.59 -27.05 -20.15
C GLY A 214 -21.96 -28.37 -19.47
N GLY A 215 -21.09 -28.88 -18.59
CA GLY A 215 -21.19 -30.24 -18.05
C GLY A 215 -21.37 -30.34 -16.53
N GLY A 216 -22.19 -31.27 -16.08
CA GLY A 216 -22.31 -31.69 -14.68
C GLY A 216 -22.91 -30.64 -13.74
N ASN A 217 -23.65 -29.65 -14.25
CA ASN A 217 -24.29 -28.63 -13.43
C ASN A 217 -25.54 -29.16 -12.73
N ILE A 218 -25.86 -28.62 -11.54
CA ILE A 218 -27.06 -28.95 -10.76
C ILE A 218 -27.75 -27.64 -10.35
N GLY A 219 -28.98 -27.45 -10.82
CA GLY A 219 -29.72 -26.19 -10.77
C GLY A 219 -29.94 -25.64 -12.19
N ASN A 220 -30.38 -24.39 -12.29
CA ASN A 220 -30.79 -23.79 -13.56
C ASN A 220 -29.83 -22.70 -14.03
N ASP A 221 -29.83 -22.43 -15.34
CA ASP A 221 -29.20 -21.26 -15.96
C ASP A 221 -27.68 -21.12 -15.71
N ASN A 222 -26.98 -22.23 -15.42
CA ASN A 222 -25.52 -22.21 -15.21
C ASN A 222 -24.75 -22.29 -16.53
N ILE A 223 -23.63 -21.58 -16.62
CA ILE A 223 -22.69 -21.60 -17.74
C ILE A 223 -21.33 -22.11 -17.24
N GLY A 224 -20.77 -23.13 -17.89
CA GLY A 224 -19.53 -23.80 -17.50
C GLY A 224 -19.79 -25.14 -16.81
N ASN A 225 -18.89 -25.57 -15.92
CA ASN A 225 -18.82 -26.98 -15.49
C ASN A 225 -18.92 -27.16 -13.97
N GLY A 226 -19.69 -28.17 -13.53
CA GLY A 226 -19.73 -28.63 -12.14
C GLY A 226 -20.29 -27.62 -11.14
N ASN A 227 -21.11 -26.66 -11.57
CA ASN A 227 -21.74 -25.70 -10.69
C ASN A 227 -22.97 -26.31 -9.97
N LEU A 228 -23.19 -25.94 -8.72
CA LEU A 228 -24.32 -26.41 -7.90
C LEU A 228 -25.07 -25.23 -7.28
N GLY A 229 -26.17 -24.84 -7.92
CA GLY A 229 -26.98 -23.65 -7.64
C GLY A 229 -27.55 -23.09 -8.95
N ASN A 230 -28.11 -21.88 -8.93
CA ASN A 230 -28.69 -21.25 -10.12
C ASN A 230 -27.83 -20.09 -10.64
N GLY A 231 -27.75 -19.90 -11.95
CA GLY A 231 -27.17 -18.69 -12.57
C GLY A 231 -25.67 -18.51 -12.37
N ASN A 232 -24.89 -19.56 -12.12
CA ASN A 232 -23.44 -19.45 -12.00
C ASN A 232 -22.75 -19.41 -13.36
N VAL A 233 -21.63 -18.69 -13.45
CA VAL A 233 -20.77 -18.66 -14.65
C VAL A 233 -19.35 -19.08 -14.27
N GLY A 234 -18.83 -20.15 -14.88
CA GLY A 234 -17.48 -20.67 -14.64
C GLY A 234 -17.49 -22.10 -14.11
N ILE A 235 -16.58 -22.43 -13.19
CA ILE A 235 -16.31 -23.83 -12.79
C ILE A 235 -16.40 -24.02 -11.28
N GLY A 236 -17.15 -25.05 -10.86
CA GLY A 236 -17.16 -25.55 -9.48
C GLY A 236 -17.76 -24.58 -8.47
N ASN A 237 -18.61 -23.65 -8.89
CA ASN A 237 -19.24 -22.70 -7.97
C ASN A 237 -20.41 -23.36 -7.22
N PHE A 238 -20.62 -22.92 -5.98
CA PHE A 238 -21.66 -23.43 -5.09
C PHE A 238 -22.58 -22.30 -4.61
N ARG A 239 -23.89 -22.57 -4.67
CA ARG A 239 -25.01 -21.63 -4.54
C ARG A 239 -25.14 -20.70 -5.75
N ASN A 240 -25.79 -19.54 -5.62
CA ASN A 240 -26.38 -18.84 -6.76
C ASN A 240 -25.50 -17.69 -7.26
N GLY A 241 -25.60 -17.35 -8.56
CA GLY A 241 -25.10 -16.11 -9.13
C GLY A 241 -23.58 -15.88 -9.05
N ASN A 242 -22.78 -16.91 -8.76
CA ASN A 242 -21.32 -16.73 -8.67
C ASN A 242 -20.68 -16.71 -10.06
N ILE A 243 -19.66 -15.87 -10.24
CA ILE A 243 -18.89 -15.75 -11.48
C ILE A 243 -17.42 -16.08 -11.19
N GLY A 244 -16.86 -17.07 -11.90
CA GLY A 244 -15.45 -17.47 -11.80
C GLY A 244 -15.27 -18.91 -11.30
N LEU A 245 -14.33 -19.12 -10.38
CA LEU A 245 -13.82 -20.45 -10.04
C LEU A 245 -13.95 -20.76 -8.55
N GLY A 246 -14.65 -21.85 -8.21
CA GLY A 246 -14.67 -22.41 -6.86
C GLY A 246 -15.25 -21.50 -5.78
N ASN A 247 -16.14 -20.56 -6.13
CA ASN A 247 -16.77 -19.69 -5.14
C ASN A 247 -17.90 -20.41 -4.39
N ILE A 248 -18.08 -20.11 -3.10
CA ILE A 248 -18.97 -20.84 -2.20
C ILE A 248 -19.87 -19.87 -1.41
N GLY A 249 -21.15 -19.79 -1.78
CA GLY A 249 -22.17 -19.04 -1.04
C GLY A 249 -22.42 -19.56 0.39
N ARG A 250 -22.89 -18.68 1.30
CA ARG A 250 -23.23 -19.02 2.69
C ARG A 250 -24.69 -18.67 3.03
N ILE A 251 -25.52 -19.67 3.34
CA ILE A 251 -26.95 -19.49 3.72
C ILE A 251 -27.14 -18.58 4.93
N ALA A 252 -26.24 -18.67 5.93
CA ALA A 252 -26.46 -18.09 7.26
C ALA A 252 -26.74 -16.57 7.30
N THR A 253 -26.55 -15.86 6.18
CA THR A 253 -26.59 -14.40 6.07
C THR A 253 -27.31 -13.89 4.83
N SER A 254 -27.86 -14.76 3.97
CA SER A 254 -28.69 -14.34 2.83
C SER A 254 -29.73 -15.40 2.45
N ALA A 255 -30.95 -14.94 2.13
CA ALA A 255 -31.99 -15.76 1.52
C ALA A 255 -31.61 -16.21 0.09
N ASP A 256 -30.78 -15.41 -0.59
CA ASP A 256 -30.15 -15.76 -1.87
C ASP A 256 -28.62 -15.71 -1.74
N PRO A 257 -27.99 -16.81 -1.29
CA PRO A 257 -26.57 -16.86 -0.97
C PRO A 257 -25.69 -17.16 -2.21
N GLY A 258 -24.54 -16.49 -2.30
CA GLY A 258 -23.63 -16.55 -3.44
C GLY A 258 -23.25 -15.15 -3.93
N HIS A 259 -23.41 -14.89 -5.23
CA HIS A 259 -23.08 -13.61 -5.89
C HIS A 259 -21.61 -13.18 -5.74
N ASN A 260 -20.70 -14.13 -5.60
CA ASN A 260 -19.27 -13.85 -5.53
C ASN A 260 -18.66 -13.79 -6.95
N ILE A 261 -17.73 -12.89 -7.17
CA ILE A 261 -17.02 -12.71 -8.44
C ILE A 261 -15.53 -12.95 -8.22
N GLY A 262 -14.92 -13.85 -9.01
CA GLY A 262 -13.50 -14.17 -8.97
C GLY A 262 -13.21 -15.60 -8.53
N MET A 263 -12.26 -15.80 -7.62
CA MET A 263 -11.69 -17.12 -7.32
C MET A 263 -11.70 -17.47 -5.82
N GLY A 264 -12.28 -18.63 -5.48
CA GLY A 264 -12.17 -19.22 -4.14
C GLY A 264 -12.78 -18.39 -3.01
N ASN A 265 -13.71 -17.47 -3.31
CA ASN A 265 -14.37 -16.68 -2.28
C ASN A 265 -15.39 -17.52 -1.51
N ARG A 266 -15.49 -17.31 -0.20
CA ARG A 266 -16.41 -18.01 0.70
C ARG A 266 -17.29 -17.02 1.44
N GLY A 267 -18.60 -17.20 1.37
CA GLY A 267 -19.60 -16.24 1.85
C GLY A 267 -20.33 -15.59 0.69
N ASN A 268 -20.78 -14.35 0.82
CA ASN A 268 -21.69 -13.73 -0.16
C ASN A 268 -21.19 -12.36 -0.66
N ASN A 269 -21.47 -12.02 -1.91
CA ASN A 269 -21.18 -10.71 -2.53
C ASN A 269 -19.69 -10.31 -2.53
N ASN A 270 -18.75 -11.25 -2.41
CA ASN A 270 -17.31 -10.92 -2.43
C ASN A 270 -16.78 -10.79 -3.87
N ILE A 271 -15.87 -9.85 -4.10
CA ILE A 271 -15.23 -9.60 -5.38
C ILE A 271 -13.71 -9.77 -5.23
N GLY A 272 -13.09 -10.63 -6.05
CA GLY A 272 -11.65 -10.86 -6.09
C GLY A 272 -11.28 -12.29 -5.70
N PHE A 273 -10.28 -12.46 -4.83
CA PHE A 273 -9.66 -13.78 -4.58
C PHE A 273 -9.57 -14.14 -3.11
N GLY A 274 -10.06 -15.34 -2.74
CA GLY A 274 -9.85 -15.95 -1.43
C GLY A 274 -10.47 -15.19 -0.24
N ASN A 275 -11.45 -14.31 -0.48
CA ASN A 275 -12.12 -13.58 0.62
C ASN A 275 -13.06 -14.52 1.40
N ASN A 276 -13.17 -14.34 2.71
CA ASN A 276 -13.99 -15.15 3.60
C ASN A 276 -14.90 -14.28 4.49
N GLY A 277 -16.17 -14.18 4.11
CA GLY A 277 -17.18 -13.35 4.77
C GLY A 277 -18.10 -12.69 3.74
N GLU A 278 -18.50 -11.45 3.96
CA GLU A 278 -19.45 -10.75 3.07
C GLU A 278 -18.94 -9.44 2.49
N ALA A 279 -19.32 -9.15 1.25
CA ALA A 279 -19.11 -7.85 0.59
C ALA A 279 -17.64 -7.37 0.56
N ASN A 280 -16.66 -8.27 0.69
CA ASN A 280 -15.25 -7.89 0.60
C ASN A 280 -14.85 -7.67 -0.86
N THR A 281 -14.00 -6.67 -1.11
CA THR A 281 -13.43 -6.40 -2.43
C THR A 281 -11.91 -6.45 -2.38
N GLY A 282 -11.30 -7.33 -3.16
CA GLY A 282 -9.85 -7.53 -3.23
C GLY A 282 -9.43 -8.95 -2.86
N GLY A 283 -8.42 -9.09 -1.99
CA GLY A 283 -7.69 -10.36 -1.81
C GLY A 283 -7.55 -10.81 -0.37
N GLY A 284 -7.97 -12.04 -0.04
CA GLY A 284 -7.65 -12.70 1.23
C GLY A 284 -8.21 -12.00 2.47
N ASN A 285 -9.27 -11.20 2.35
CA ASN A 285 -9.89 -10.54 3.49
C ASN A 285 -10.75 -11.52 4.30
N VAL A 286 -10.76 -11.39 5.63
CA VAL A 286 -11.52 -12.23 6.55
C VAL A 286 -12.44 -11.35 7.41
N GLY A 287 -13.74 -11.58 7.33
CA GLY A 287 -14.78 -10.73 7.91
C GLY A 287 -15.58 -10.00 6.83
N ASN A 288 -16.17 -8.84 7.11
CA ASN A 288 -17.17 -8.23 6.22
C ASN A 288 -16.80 -6.82 5.73
N ALA A 289 -17.19 -6.49 4.50
CA ALA A 289 -17.08 -5.18 3.86
C ALA A 289 -15.66 -4.57 3.87
N ASN A 290 -14.62 -5.42 3.84
CA ASN A 290 -13.24 -4.95 3.70
C ASN A 290 -12.90 -4.67 2.23
N ILE A 291 -12.12 -3.62 1.98
CA ILE A 291 -11.63 -3.25 0.65
C ILE A 291 -10.11 -3.26 0.67
N GLY A 292 -9.48 -4.04 -0.21
CA GLY A 292 -8.03 -4.19 -0.32
C GLY A 292 -7.56 -5.62 -0.02
N GLY A 293 -6.46 -5.80 0.72
CA GLY A 293 -5.79 -7.09 0.84
C GLY A 293 -5.46 -7.54 2.26
N GLY A 294 -5.80 -8.77 2.63
CA GLY A 294 -5.37 -9.41 3.88
C GLY A 294 -5.92 -8.77 5.16
N ASN A 295 -7.01 -8.01 5.08
CA ASN A 295 -7.62 -7.40 6.27
C ASN A 295 -8.41 -8.45 7.07
N THR A 296 -8.33 -8.38 8.41
CA THR A 296 -9.05 -9.26 9.34
C THR A 296 -9.97 -8.42 10.25
N GLY A 297 -11.27 -8.64 10.15
CA GLY A 297 -12.32 -7.88 10.84
C GLY A 297 -13.29 -7.23 9.85
N ASN A 298 -13.88 -6.07 10.17
CA ASN A 298 -14.94 -5.48 9.35
C ASN A 298 -14.68 -4.02 8.93
N ASN A 299 -15.19 -3.64 7.76
CA ASN A 299 -15.15 -2.28 7.21
C ASN A 299 -13.73 -1.68 7.08
N ASN A 300 -12.69 -2.50 6.93
CA ASN A 300 -11.32 -2.00 6.77
C ASN A 300 -11.03 -1.64 5.31
N PHE A 301 -10.33 -0.53 5.09
CA PHE A 301 -9.84 -0.11 3.77
C PHE A 301 -8.31 -0.12 3.76
N GLY A 302 -7.70 -0.89 2.84
CA GLY A 302 -6.26 -0.97 2.64
C GLY A 302 -5.69 -2.37 2.84
N PHE A 303 -4.53 -2.49 3.49
CA PHE A 303 -3.75 -3.75 3.50
C PHE A 303 -3.33 -4.22 4.89
N GLY A 304 -3.59 -5.49 5.21
CA GLY A 304 -3.09 -6.15 6.41
C GLY A 304 -3.62 -5.60 7.74
N ASN A 305 -4.75 -4.89 7.74
CA ASN A 305 -5.31 -4.32 8.96
C ASN A 305 -6.05 -5.38 9.80
N THR A 306 -5.89 -5.34 11.11
CA THR A 306 -6.54 -6.23 12.08
C THR A 306 -7.45 -5.43 13.02
N GLY A 307 -8.75 -5.72 12.98
CA GLY A 307 -9.80 -5.05 13.75
C GLY A 307 -10.86 -4.42 12.84
N ASN A 308 -11.50 -3.32 13.24
CA ASN A 308 -12.68 -2.78 12.53
C ASN A 308 -12.58 -1.30 12.19
N ASN A 309 -13.12 -0.92 11.03
CA ASN A 309 -13.19 0.46 10.52
C ASN A 309 -11.81 1.14 10.38
N ASN A 310 -10.75 0.38 10.09
CA ASN A 310 -9.40 0.92 9.91
C ASN A 310 -9.17 1.35 8.46
N ILE A 311 -8.47 2.46 8.24
CA ILE A 311 -8.11 2.96 6.89
C ILE A 311 -6.59 3.09 6.78
N GLY A 312 -5.95 2.16 6.09
CA GLY A 312 -4.54 2.23 5.73
C GLY A 312 -3.82 0.88 5.74
N ILE A 313 -2.63 0.81 6.35
CA ILE A 313 -1.73 -0.35 6.20
C ILE A 313 -1.21 -0.86 7.54
N GLY A 314 -1.39 -2.15 7.82
CA GLY A 314 -0.84 -2.87 8.98
C GLY A 314 -1.41 -2.46 10.34
N LEU A 315 -2.52 -1.73 10.37
CA LEU A 315 -3.13 -1.19 11.59
C LEU A 315 -3.68 -2.33 12.47
N THR A 316 -3.55 -2.19 13.80
CA THR A 316 -4.04 -3.18 14.77
C THR A 316 -4.85 -2.48 15.85
N GLY A 317 -6.16 -2.68 15.83
CA GLY A 317 -7.13 -2.02 16.70
C GLY A 317 -8.41 -1.66 15.94
N ASN A 318 -9.23 -0.75 16.46
CA ASN A 318 -10.43 -0.27 15.78
C ASN A 318 -10.32 1.22 15.48
N ASN A 319 -10.97 1.68 14.40
CA ASN A 319 -11.12 3.08 14.02
C ASN A 319 -9.79 3.84 13.82
N GLN A 320 -8.73 3.13 13.43
CA GLN A 320 -7.41 3.71 13.16
C GLN A 320 -7.31 4.20 11.71
N VAL A 321 -6.56 5.28 11.47
CA VAL A 321 -6.26 5.78 10.13
C VAL A 321 -4.76 6.02 10.00
N GLY A 322 -4.15 5.53 8.93
CA GLY A 322 -2.72 5.72 8.63
C GLY A 322 -1.97 4.42 8.36
N ILE A 323 -0.65 4.46 8.52
CA ILE A 323 0.22 3.29 8.37
C ILE A 323 0.73 2.94 9.76
N ASN A 324 0.69 1.65 10.12
CA ASN A 324 1.43 1.15 11.28
C ASN A 324 2.87 0.88 10.84
N LEU A 325 3.83 1.67 11.34
CA LEU A 325 5.23 1.50 10.94
C LEU A 325 5.97 0.48 11.83
N ALA A 326 5.34 -0.01 12.90
CA ALA A 326 5.91 -1.04 13.77
C ALA A 326 6.10 -2.36 12.97
N GLY A 327 7.34 -2.80 12.83
CA GLY A 327 7.71 -4.02 12.09
C GLY A 327 7.64 -3.92 10.56
N LEU A 328 6.94 -2.93 9.99
CA LEU A 328 6.81 -2.76 8.54
C LEU A 328 8.02 -2.08 7.88
N LEU A 329 8.67 -1.15 8.58
CA LEU A 329 9.84 -0.40 8.07
C LEU A 329 11.10 -0.54 8.94
N ASN A 330 11.10 -1.42 9.94
CA ASN A 330 12.31 -1.78 10.68
C ASN A 330 12.65 -3.25 10.42
N SER A 331 13.94 -3.57 10.25
CA SER A 331 14.44 -4.94 10.15
C SER A 331 15.23 -5.34 11.40
N GLY A 332 15.11 -6.60 11.83
CA GLY A 332 15.63 -7.05 13.13
C GLY A 332 14.62 -6.86 14.27
N THR A 333 15.08 -6.70 15.51
CA THR A 333 14.26 -6.83 16.72
C THR A 333 14.37 -5.63 17.68
N GLY A 334 13.30 -5.32 18.40
CA GLY A 334 13.30 -4.28 19.44
C GLY A 334 13.45 -2.82 18.95
N ASN A 335 13.49 -2.59 17.63
CA ASN A 335 13.64 -1.25 17.06
C ASN A 335 12.36 -0.39 17.23
N ILE A 336 12.54 0.85 17.68
CA ILE A 336 11.48 1.86 17.88
C ILE A 336 11.68 2.99 16.86
N GLY A 337 10.64 3.33 16.10
CA GLY A 337 10.67 4.35 15.05
C GLY A 337 10.63 3.75 13.64
N ILE A 338 11.38 4.31 12.67
CA ILE A 338 11.25 3.99 11.23
C ILE A 338 12.61 3.74 10.58
N GLY A 339 12.70 2.77 9.67
CA GLY A 339 13.87 2.57 8.81
C GLY A 339 15.08 1.95 9.50
N ASN A 340 14.94 1.53 10.76
CA ASN A 340 16.05 1.01 11.54
C ASN A 340 16.35 -0.46 11.19
N SER A 341 17.63 -0.82 11.19
CA SER A 341 18.12 -2.17 10.88
C SER A 341 19.01 -2.69 12.01
N GLY A 342 18.83 -3.93 12.44
CA GLY A 342 19.58 -4.54 13.56
C GLY A 342 18.75 -4.59 14.84
N THR A 343 19.34 -4.38 16.02
CA THR A 343 18.64 -4.55 17.30
C THR A 343 18.53 -3.29 18.17
N ASN A 344 17.39 -3.13 18.84
CA ASN A 344 17.16 -2.13 19.91
C ASN A 344 17.50 -0.67 19.54
N ASN A 345 17.44 -0.29 18.26
CA ASN A 345 17.66 1.09 17.84
C ASN A 345 16.40 1.95 18.06
N ILE A 346 16.57 3.21 18.44
CA ILE A 346 15.49 4.17 18.69
C ILE A 346 15.66 5.38 17.78
N GLY A 347 14.64 5.69 16.97
CA GLY A 347 14.60 6.84 16.08
C GLY A 347 14.48 6.45 14.60
N PHE A 348 15.32 7.03 13.73
CA PHE A 348 15.12 6.96 12.29
C PHE A 348 16.38 6.49 11.54
N PHE A 349 16.23 5.46 10.70
CA PHE A 349 17.27 5.00 9.77
C PHE A 349 18.63 4.64 10.40
N ASN A 350 18.65 4.20 11.66
CA ASN A 350 19.87 3.71 12.31
C ASN A 350 20.18 2.26 11.89
N SER A 351 21.44 1.86 11.88
CA SER A 351 21.86 0.50 11.48
C SER A 351 22.88 -0.11 12.44
N GLY A 352 22.64 -1.35 12.89
CA GLY A 352 23.42 -2.01 13.93
C GLY A 352 22.63 -2.09 15.23
N ASP A 353 23.27 -1.87 16.38
CA ASP A 353 22.67 -2.21 17.68
C ASP A 353 22.67 -1.02 18.67
N HIS A 354 21.56 -0.85 19.38
CA HIS A 354 21.39 0.09 20.50
C HIS A 354 21.72 1.58 20.16
N ASN A 355 21.49 2.01 18.92
CA ASN A 355 21.68 3.41 18.52
C ASN A 355 20.42 4.25 18.79
N VAL A 356 20.59 5.51 19.22
CA VAL A 356 19.51 6.45 19.52
C VAL A 356 19.67 7.73 18.70
N GLY A 357 18.70 8.03 17.84
CA GLY A 357 18.65 9.24 17.03
C GLY A 357 18.44 8.94 15.54
N ILE A 358 19.24 9.54 14.65
CA ILE A 358 19.05 9.44 13.19
C ILE A 358 20.33 9.05 12.46
N PHE A 359 20.24 8.12 11.50
CA PHE A 359 21.35 7.68 10.64
C PHE A 359 22.63 7.21 11.38
N ASN A 360 22.54 6.84 12.66
CA ASN A 360 23.70 6.31 13.37
C ASN A 360 23.98 4.86 12.93
N THR A 361 25.25 4.48 12.90
CA THR A 361 25.68 3.16 12.42
C THR A 361 26.71 2.52 13.34
N GLY A 362 26.54 1.22 13.60
CA GLY A 362 27.49 0.41 14.37
C GLY A 362 26.84 -0.37 15.52
N ILE A 363 27.68 -1.18 16.17
CA ILE A 363 27.35 -2.12 17.25
C ILE A 363 28.41 -1.91 18.34
N ASN A 364 28.09 -1.92 19.63
CA ASN A 364 29.09 -1.76 20.70
C ASN A 364 29.66 -3.12 21.18
N PRO A 365 30.83 -3.60 20.69
CA PRO A 365 31.41 -4.87 21.14
C PRO A 365 32.10 -4.78 22.50
N LEU A 366 32.44 -3.57 22.96
CA LEU A 366 33.16 -3.37 24.22
C LEU A 366 32.23 -3.51 25.42
N GLN A 367 30.96 -3.16 25.25
CA GLN A 367 29.90 -3.22 26.26
C GLN A 367 28.59 -3.73 25.63
N PRO A 368 28.46 -5.05 25.38
CA PRO A 368 27.28 -5.63 24.75
C PRO A 368 26.00 -5.33 25.55
N GLY A 369 24.98 -4.82 24.88
CA GLY A 369 23.68 -4.46 25.48
C GLY A 369 23.58 -3.03 26.02
N GLN A 370 24.67 -2.26 26.05
CA GLN A 370 24.64 -0.83 26.37
C GLN A 370 24.40 0.03 25.11
N LEU A 371 23.99 1.28 25.29
CA LEU A 371 23.79 2.24 24.20
C LEU A 371 25.06 2.39 23.32
N ASN A 372 24.91 2.28 21.99
CA ASN A 372 26.03 2.43 21.06
C ASN A 372 26.29 3.88 20.67
N SER A 373 25.35 4.57 20.04
CA SER A 373 25.55 5.96 19.62
C SER A 373 24.32 6.81 19.90
N ILE A 374 24.52 8.07 20.28
CA ILE A 374 23.44 9.02 20.56
C ILE A 374 23.60 10.26 19.67
N GLY A 375 22.61 10.56 18.83
CA GLY A 375 22.54 11.78 18.02
C GLY A 375 22.33 11.51 16.53
N PHE A 376 23.14 12.12 15.66
CA PHE A 376 22.87 12.17 14.22
C PHE A 376 24.08 11.73 13.40
N GLY A 377 23.94 10.73 12.54
CA GLY A 377 24.94 10.35 11.53
C GLY A 377 26.29 9.87 12.11
N ASN A 378 26.34 9.41 13.36
CA ASN A 378 27.57 8.87 13.92
C ASN A 378 27.86 7.47 13.36
N SER A 379 29.13 7.11 13.18
CA SER A 379 29.55 5.77 12.72
C SER A 379 30.60 5.14 13.61
N GLY A 380 30.44 3.84 13.89
CA GLY A 380 31.29 3.09 14.81
C GLY A 380 30.67 2.94 16.19
N TYR A 381 31.42 3.31 17.23
CA TYR A 381 31.26 2.78 18.58
C TYR A 381 31.17 3.88 19.63
N GLY A 382 30.14 3.88 20.50
CA GLY A 382 30.06 4.75 21.68
C GLY A 382 29.99 6.28 21.42
N ASN A 383 29.65 6.72 20.21
CA ASN A 383 29.76 8.11 19.79
C ASN A 383 28.55 8.96 20.23
N ILE A 384 28.78 10.19 20.70
CA ILE A 384 27.71 11.11 21.15
C ILE A 384 27.80 12.43 20.38
N GLY A 385 26.71 12.83 19.72
CA GLY A 385 26.59 14.09 19.00
C GLY A 385 26.30 13.91 17.50
N ILE A 386 27.04 14.60 16.63
CA ILE A 386 26.71 14.70 15.19
C ILE A 386 27.90 14.30 14.32
N GLY A 387 27.74 13.33 13.42
CA GLY A 387 28.70 13.02 12.35
C GLY A 387 30.07 12.52 12.83
N ASN A 388 30.18 12.01 14.05
CA ASN A 388 31.45 11.47 14.56
C ASN A 388 31.72 10.06 14.00
N ALA A 389 32.98 9.75 13.69
CA ALA A 389 33.40 8.47 13.14
C ALA A 389 34.47 7.80 14.01
N GLY A 390 34.33 6.51 14.27
CA GLY A 390 35.29 5.73 15.06
C GLY A 390 34.78 5.42 16.47
N LEU A 391 35.63 5.59 17.48
CA LEU A 391 35.42 5.05 18.83
C LEU A 391 35.30 6.15 19.89
N LEU A 392 34.22 6.12 20.64
CA LEU A 392 34.00 6.90 21.86
C LEU A 392 34.14 8.43 21.70
N ASN A 393 33.87 9.04 20.54
CA ASN A 393 33.97 10.49 20.38
C ASN A 393 32.73 11.24 20.91
N THR A 394 32.89 12.49 21.33
CA THR A 394 31.78 13.37 21.79
C THR A 394 31.84 14.74 21.13
N GLY A 395 30.75 15.16 20.46
CA GLY A 395 30.62 16.48 19.83
C GLY A 395 30.24 16.39 18.36
N ILE A 396 30.89 17.14 17.48
CA ILE A 396 30.55 17.22 16.05
C ILE A 396 31.73 16.86 15.15
N GLY A 397 31.55 15.93 14.21
CA GLY A 397 32.47 15.69 13.10
C GLY A 397 33.86 15.18 13.51
N ASN A 398 34.02 14.60 14.70
CA ASN A 398 35.31 14.08 15.14
C ASN A 398 35.57 12.69 14.56
N ALA A 399 36.82 12.40 14.19
CA ALA A 399 37.23 11.13 13.59
C ALA A 399 38.37 10.48 14.39
N GLY A 400 38.24 9.19 14.71
CA GLY A 400 39.24 8.44 15.47
C GLY A 400 38.73 8.05 16.86
N ILE A 401 39.53 8.27 17.90
CA ILE A 401 39.29 7.72 19.24
C ILE A 401 39.17 8.83 20.30
N LEU A 402 38.13 8.76 21.13
CA LEU A 402 37.99 9.54 22.37
C LEU A 402 38.19 11.06 22.20
N ASN A 403 37.85 11.66 21.06
CA ASN A 403 37.93 13.11 20.88
C ASN A 403 36.71 13.82 21.47
N THR A 404 36.89 15.06 21.94
CA THR A 404 35.81 15.93 22.43
C THR A 404 35.81 17.28 21.72
N GLY A 405 34.66 17.69 21.16
CA GLY A 405 34.48 19.00 20.55
C GLY A 405 34.14 18.89 19.06
N PHE A 406 34.83 19.62 18.19
CA PHE A 406 34.43 19.82 16.79
C PHE A 406 35.56 19.49 15.82
N GLY A 407 35.33 18.58 14.88
CA GLY A 407 36.23 18.34 13.74
C GLY A 407 37.63 17.85 14.10
N ASN A 408 37.84 17.26 15.28
CA ASN A 408 39.14 16.73 15.67
C ASN A 408 39.41 15.38 15.00
N SER A 409 40.66 15.09 14.67
CA SER A 409 41.11 13.83 14.07
C SER A 409 42.25 13.20 14.86
N GLY A 410 42.23 11.87 15.00
CA GLY A 410 43.21 11.13 15.79
C GLY A 410 42.67 10.74 17.17
N SER A 411 43.45 10.94 18.23
CA SER A 411 43.22 10.29 19.53
C SER A 411 43.20 11.27 20.71
N GLU A 412 42.17 11.19 21.56
CA GLU A 412 42.05 11.95 22.81
C GLU A 412 42.27 13.48 22.65
N ASN A 413 41.81 14.13 21.57
CA ASN A 413 41.90 15.60 21.45
C ASN A 413 40.68 16.32 22.06
N THR A 414 40.87 17.55 22.55
CA THR A 414 39.82 18.41 23.09
C THR A 414 39.78 19.77 22.39
N GLY A 415 38.62 20.18 21.89
CA GLY A 415 38.40 21.49 21.29
C GLY A 415 38.03 21.40 19.82
N PHE A 416 38.70 22.17 18.96
CA PHE A 416 38.27 22.41 17.57
C PHE A 416 39.40 22.13 16.57
N GLY A 417 39.16 21.26 15.59
CA GLY A 417 40.02 21.09 14.43
C GLY A 417 41.44 20.58 14.72
N ASN A 418 41.67 19.91 15.85
CA ASN A 418 42.98 19.37 16.18
C ASN A 418 43.25 18.04 15.44
N ALA A 419 44.51 17.74 15.13
CA ALA A 419 44.93 16.54 14.42
C ALA A 419 46.14 15.87 15.10
N GLY A 420 46.07 14.56 15.37
CA GLY A 420 47.10 13.85 16.12
C GLY A 420 46.58 13.43 17.49
N SER A 421 47.39 13.53 18.54
CA SER A 421 47.04 12.98 19.86
C SER A 421 47.11 14.00 21.00
N TYR A 422 46.20 13.88 21.97
CA TYR A 422 46.25 14.65 23.23
C TYR A 422 46.31 16.17 23.08
N ASN A 423 45.83 16.78 21.99
CA ASN A 423 45.84 18.24 21.86
C ASN A 423 44.64 18.89 22.58
N THR A 424 44.83 20.09 23.14
CA THR A 424 43.75 20.90 23.72
C THR A 424 43.72 22.30 23.11
N GLY A 425 42.56 22.71 22.60
CA GLY A 425 42.31 24.02 22.05
C GLY A 425 41.95 23.96 20.57
N PHE A 426 42.61 24.75 19.73
CA PHE A 426 42.17 25.03 18.36
C PHE A 426 43.27 24.73 17.34
N TRP A 427 42.95 23.99 16.28
CA TRP A 427 43.80 23.82 15.09
C TRP A 427 45.25 23.36 15.35
N ASN A 428 45.49 22.61 16.43
CA ASN A 428 46.81 22.07 16.68
C ASN A 428 47.02 20.77 15.88
N SER A 429 48.19 20.58 15.29
CA SER A 429 48.61 19.32 14.69
C SER A 429 49.83 18.74 15.40
N GLY A 430 49.96 17.42 15.43
CA GLY A 430 51.00 16.74 16.21
C GLY A 430 50.48 16.29 17.56
N ASP A 431 51.36 16.13 18.55
CA ASP A 431 51.02 15.51 19.83
C ASP A 431 51.19 16.44 21.04
N THR A 432 50.22 16.39 21.94
CA THR A 432 50.22 17.03 23.26
C THR A 432 50.39 18.55 23.20
N ASN A 433 49.76 19.27 22.27
CA ASN A 433 49.79 20.74 22.23
C ASN A 433 48.61 21.37 22.97
N THR A 434 48.86 22.41 23.77
CA THR A 434 47.86 23.22 24.46
C THR A 434 47.82 24.64 23.87
N GLY A 435 46.67 25.07 23.36
CA GLY A 435 46.48 26.42 22.80
C GLY A 435 45.98 26.39 21.36
N SER A 436 46.58 27.21 20.48
CA SER A 436 46.06 27.47 19.13
C SER A 436 47.09 27.35 18.02
N GLY A 437 46.81 26.57 16.98
CA GLY A 437 47.59 26.56 15.73
C GLY A 437 49.02 26.06 15.86
N ASN A 438 49.33 25.22 16.86
CA ASN A 438 50.67 24.66 17.04
C ASN A 438 50.82 23.38 16.21
N SER A 439 51.89 23.23 15.44
CA SER A 439 52.11 22.10 14.53
C SER A 439 53.26 21.16 14.91
N GLY A 440 54.07 21.54 15.91
CA GLY A 440 55.06 20.65 16.53
C GLY A 440 54.46 19.84 17.69
N ASN A 441 55.30 19.32 18.59
CA ASN A 441 54.87 18.52 19.75
C ASN A 441 55.11 19.25 21.08
N VAL A 442 54.25 18.97 22.06
CA VAL A 442 54.37 19.44 23.45
C VAL A 442 54.43 20.97 23.56
N ASN A 443 53.72 21.73 22.74
CA ASN A 443 53.72 23.20 22.81
C ASN A 443 52.62 23.78 23.70
N THR A 444 52.85 24.94 24.33
CA THR A 444 51.87 25.69 25.13
C THR A 444 51.79 27.13 24.65
N GLY A 445 50.79 27.46 23.83
CA GLY A 445 50.68 28.81 23.27
C GLY A 445 50.06 28.85 21.89
N TRP A 446 50.56 29.77 21.08
CA TRP A 446 49.97 30.09 19.77
C TRP A 446 51.01 30.01 18.64
N TRP A 447 50.65 29.32 17.57
CA TRP A 447 51.40 29.29 16.30
C TRP A 447 52.85 28.81 16.41
N HIS A 448 53.11 27.77 17.22
CA HIS A 448 54.42 27.11 17.31
C HIS A 448 54.61 26.03 16.24
N SER A 449 55.69 26.09 15.46
CA SER A 449 56.06 25.00 14.54
C SER A 449 57.20 24.12 15.04
N GLY A 450 57.95 24.58 16.05
CA GLY A 450 58.95 23.76 16.76
C GLY A 450 58.33 22.96 17.91
N ASN A 451 59.16 22.24 18.65
CA ASN A 451 58.77 21.40 19.78
C ASN A 451 59.08 22.03 21.14
N VAL A 452 58.22 21.74 22.12
CA VAL A 452 58.36 22.12 23.53
C VAL A 452 58.44 23.64 23.76
N ASN A 453 57.70 24.42 22.98
CA ASN A 453 57.67 25.88 23.07
C ASN A 453 56.58 26.39 24.01
N THR A 454 56.82 27.57 24.61
CA THR A 454 55.83 28.31 25.39
C THR A 454 55.70 29.74 24.85
N GLY A 455 54.48 30.24 24.67
CA GLY A 455 54.20 31.63 24.28
C GLY A 455 53.60 31.78 22.88
N PHE A 456 54.33 32.44 21.96
CA PHE A 456 53.84 32.78 20.63
C PHE A 456 54.93 32.57 19.56
N GLY A 457 54.58 31.98 18.41
CA GLY A 457 55.35 32.08 17.16
C GLY A 457 56.70 31.37 17.07
N SER A 458 57.16 30.65 18.11
CA SER A 458 58.45 29.94 18.07
C SER A 458 58.48 28.80 17.03
N THR A 459 59.49 28.82 16.17
CA THR A 459 59.72 27.83 15.11
C THR A 459 60.85 26.83 15.42
N THR A 460 61.60 27.05 16.50
CA THR A 460 62.72 26.21 16.94
C THR A 460 62.32 25.33 18.13
N ASN A 461 63.16 24.34 18.46
CA ASN A 461 62.95 23.47 19.62
C ASN A 461 63.67 24.06 20.85
N THR A 462 63.02 24.08 22.01
CA THR A 462 63.65 24.57 23.26
C THR A 462 64.58 23.54 23.91
N GLY A 463 64.39 22.25 23.61
CA GLY A 463 65.11 21.15 24.25
C GLY A 463 64.68 20.84 25.69
N LEU A 464 63.64 21.52 26.19
CA LEU A 464 63.07 21.26 27.52
C LEU A 464 62.26 19.95 27.55
N ALA A 465 61.92 19.47 28.76
CA ALA A 465 61.10 18.29 28.94
C ALA A 465 59.58 18.56 28.83
N ASN A 466 59.14 19.80 29.09
CA ASN A 466 57.74 20.21 29.17
C ASN A 466 57.60 21.68 28.71
N SER A 467 56.39 22.11 28.32
CA SER A 467 56.07 23.52 28.07
C SER A 467 54.97 24.05 28.99
N GLY A 468 54.88 25.37 29.14
CA GLY A 468 54.01 26.03 30.09
C GLY A 468 54.54 26.01 31.53
N PHE A 469 53.66 25.90 32.53
CA PHE A 469 53.99 26.20 33.93
C PHE A 469 53.43 25.17 34.93
N GLY A 470 54.18 24.84 35.99
CA GLY A 470 53.68 24.00 37.09
C GLY A 470 53.30 22.57 36.67
N ASN A 471 54.07 21.98 35.76
CA ASN A 471 53.85 20.60 35.27
C ASN A 471 54.83 19.61 35.95
N THR A 472 54.36 18.39 36.23
CA THR A 472 55.19 17.32 36.83
C THR A 472 55.17 16.06 35.97
N GLY A 473 56.33 15.72 35.40
CA GLY A 473 56.52 14.61 34.46
C GLY A 473 57.42 15.03 33.29
N THR A 474 57.29 14.35 32.16
CA THR A 474 57.96 14.66 30.87
C THR A 474 56.94 14.60 29.74
N SER A 475 57.14 15.35 28.67
CA SER A 475 56.24 15.43 27.50
C SER A 475 54.86 16.03 27.79
N ILE A 476 54.77 16.90 28.80
CA ILE A 476 53.53 17.58 29.22
C ILE A 476 53.52 19.02 28.69
N SER A 477 52.37 19.47 28.18
CA SER A 477 52.12 20.88 27.87
C SER A 477 51.00 21.43 28.75
N GLY A 478 51.06 22.72 29.03
CA GLY A 478 50.03 23.47 29.71
C GLY A 478 50.42 24.00 31.09
N PHE A 479 49.44 24.10 31.96
CA PHE A 479 49.48 24.74 33.28
C PHE A 479 48.89 23.77 34.31
N GLY A 480 49.64 23.48 35.38
CA GLY A 480 49.14 22.73 36.54
C GLY A 480 48.82 21.26 36.28
N ASN A 481 49.52 20.58 35.37
CA ASN A 481 49.27 19.18 35.02
C ASN A 481 50.27 18.23 35.71
N ALA A 482 49.80 17.16 36.36
CA ALA A 482 50.70 16.20 37.03
C ALA A 482 50.19 14.75 37.04
N ALA A 483 51.08 13.83 36.67
CA ALA A 483 50.90 12.39 36.85
C ALA A 483 52.26 11.73 37.15
N ILE A 484 52.40 11.07 38.30
CA ILE A 484 53.71 10.59 38.81
C ILE A 484 53.68 9.08 39.05
N GLY A 485 54.69 8.38 38.54
CA GLY A 485 54.81 6.91 38.54
C GLY A 485 54.84 6.35 37.10
N SER A 486 55.75 5.42 36.84
CA SER A 486 56.02 4.91 35.47
C SER A 486 54.79 4.24 34.84
N ASN A 487 54.50 4.34 33.55
CA ASN A 487 54.90 5.26 32.47
C ASN A 487 53.78 5.17 31.40
N ALA A 488 53.51 6.11 30.50
CA ALA A 488 54.08 7.44 30.28
C ALA A 488 52.93 8.48 30.17
N SER A 489 53.27 9.76 30.24
CA SER A 489 52.34 10.86 30.51
C SER A 489 52.20 11.80 29.31
N ASN A 490 51.06 11.71 28.61
CA ASN A 490 50.67 12.67 27.59
C ASN A 490 49.48 13.48 28.12
N ILE A 491 49.77 14.67 28.67
CA ILE A 491 48.76 15.56 29.25
C ILE A 491 48.79 16.91 28.55
N SER A 492 47.65 17.35 28.05
CA SER A 492 47.41 18.73 27.57
C SER A 492 46.29 19.39 28.39
N GLY A 493 46.46 20.68 28.68
CA GLY A 493 45.93 21.31 29.91
C GLY A 493 44.53 21.94 29.86
N PHE A 494 43.97 22.34 31.00
CA PHE A 494 44.66 22.72 32.24
C PHE A 494 44.15 22.02 33.51
N GLY A 495 45.07 21.77 34.46
CA GLY A 495 44.78 21.25 35.81
C GLY A 495 44.67 19.72 35.93
N ASN A 496 45.02 18.97 34.89
CA ASN A 496 44.70 17.54 34.82
C ASN A 496 45.61 16.71 35.75
N THR A 497 44.98 15.87 36.58
CA THR A 497 45.65 15.02 37.57
C THR A 497 45.40 13.54 37.26
N ALA A 498 46.44 12.70 37.28
CA ALA A 498 46.27 11.25 37.17
C ALA A 498 47.25 10.47 38.08
N SER A 499 46.75 9.45 38.78
CA SER A 499 47.55 8.68 39.73
C SER A 499 47.19 7.20 39.78
N GLY A 500 48.11 6.38 40.29
CA GLY A 500 47.77 5.06 40.83
C GLY A 500 47.93 3.84 39.92
N HIS A 501 48.66 3.89 38.79
CA HIS A 501 48.95 2.67 38.03
C HIS A 501 50.39 2.55 37.47
N PRO A 502 51.09 1.38 37.61
CA PRO A 502 52.50 1.21 37.16
C PRO A 502 52.73 0.92 35.67
N LEU A 503 51.69 0.90 34.82
CA LEU A 503 51.82 0.59 33.37
C LEU A 503 51.34 1.69 32.41
N ALA A 504 50.55 2.66 32.88
CA ALA A 504 49.99 3.76 32.06
C ALA A 504 49.34 4.82 32.97
N ASN A 505 49.86 6.06 32.95
CA ASN A 505 49.37 7.14 33.82
C ASN A 505 49.42 8.52 33.16
N GLY A 506 48.26 9.17 33.04
CA GLY A 506 48.14 10.54 32.53
C GLY A 506 48.07 10.63 31.00
N ARG A 507 47.15 9.90 30.37
CA ARG A 507 46.79 10.06 28.94
C ARG A 507 45.52 10.91 28.83
N LEU A 508 45.64 12.24 28.89
CA LEU A 508 44.50 13.15 29.01
C LEU A 508 44.67 14.44 28.17
N SER A 509 43.60 14.93 27.56
CA SER A 509 43.51 16.32 27.09
C SER A 509 42.31 17.03 27.71
N GLY A 510 42.22 18.34 27.54
CA GLY A 510 41.08 19.14 28.01
C GLY A 510 41.27 19.68 29.43
N VAL A 511 40.19 20.12 30.07
CA VAL A 511 40.26 20.94 31.29
C VAL A 511 39.65 20.20 32.49
N GLY A 512 40.39 20.16 33.60
CA GLY A 512 39.90 19.64 34.88
C GLY A 512 39.60 18.14 34.90
N ASN A 513 40.18 17.36 33.99
CA ASN A 513 39.98 15.91 33.90
C ASN A 513 40.86 15.18 34.94
N THR A 514 40.27 14.21 35.64
CA THR A 514 40.95 13.39 36.67
C THR A 514 41.01 11.93 36.25
N GLY A 515 42.22 11.43 36.03
CA GLY A 515 42.48 10.02 35.71
C GLY A 515 42.59 9.17 36.97
N ILE A 516 41.67 8.22 37.15
CA ILE A 516 41.70 7.22 38.23
C ILE A 516 41.90 5.81 37.65
N PRO A 517 42.53 4.86 38.36
CA PRO A 517 42.75 3.52 37.83
C PRO A 517 41.45 2.81 37.48
N GLY A 518 41.33 2.32 36.25
CA GLY A 518 40.20 1.51 35.80
C GLY A 518 40.60 0.42 34.80
N PRO A 519 39.89 -0.71 34.74
CA PRO A 519 40.17 -1.78 33.79
C PRO A 519 39.73 -1.41 32.38
N LEU A 520 40.64 -1.58 31.41
CA LEU A 520 40.39 -1.55 29.98
C LEU A 520 41.02 -2.80 29.35
N SER A 521 40.19 -3.68 28.77
CA SER A 521 40.66 -4.86 28.01
C SER A 521 41.82 -5.62 28.70
N SER A 522 41.61 -6.05 29.95
CA SER A 522 42.57 -6.75 30.84
C SER A 522 43.76 -5.96 31.40
N ALA A 523 43.99 -4.71 31.00
CA ALA A 523 45.01 -3.83 31.58
C ALA A 523 44.36 -2.69 32.38
N THR A 524 44.93 -2.32 33.52
CA THR A 524 44.50 -1.12 34.26
C THR A 524 45.22 0.11 33.71
N THR A 525 44.53 1.25 33.61
CA THR A 525 45.11 2.55 33.18
C THR A 525 44.49 3.68 33.98
N SER A 526 45.29 4.70 34.32
CA SER A 526 44.84 5.95 34.93
C SER A 526 44.77 7.07 33.89
N GLY A 527 43.55 7.42 33.45
CA GLY A 527 43.32 8.35 32.34
C GLY A 527 42.88 7.63 31.06
N LEU A 528 43.31 8.07 29.89
CA LEU A 528 42.71 7.76 28.58
C LEU A 528 41.38 8.48 28.39
N GLY A 529 41.44 9.78 28.09
CA GLY A 529 40.25 10.58 27.85
C GLY A 529 40.50 12.02 27.42
N SER A 530 39.42 12.71 27.08
CA SER A 530 39.41 14.10 26.62
C SER A 530 38.20 14.84 27.19
N GLY A 531 38.11 16.14 26.96
CA GLY A 531 36.94 16.95 27.25
C GLY A 531 37.05 17.75 28.55
N PHE A 532 35.98 17.80 29.32
CA PHE A 532 35.86 18.76 30.43
C PHE A 532 35.33 18.08 31.70
N PHE A 533 36.08 18.22 32.79
CA PHE A 533 35.69 17.78 34.14
C PHE A 533 35.25 16.30 34.24
N ASN A 534 35.88 15.43 33.45
CA ASN A 534 35.67 13.99 33.47
C ASN A 534 36.50 13.31 34.57
N VAL A 535 35.95 12.28 35.22
CA VAL A 535 36.60 11.51 36.30
C VAL A 535 36.48 10.02 35.99
N GLY A 536 37.59 9.42 35.58
CA GLY A 536 37.63 8.02 35.13
C GLY A 536 38.71 7.72 34.10
N THR A 537 38.46 6.66 33.36
CA THR A 537 39.32 6.09 32.31
C THR A 537 38.42 5.65 31.14
N GLY A 538 38.83 5.91 29.89
CA GLY A 538 38.03 5.62 28.69
C GLY A 538 36.88 6.60 28.41
N LEU A 539 37.04 7.89 28.74
CA LEU A 539 35.94 8.88 28.72
C LEU A 539 36.23 10.08 27.81
N SER A 540 35.17 10.57 27.16
CA SER A 540 35.14 11.82 26.39
C SER A 540 33.88 12.61 26.77
N GLY A 541 33.83 13.89 26.42
CA GLY A 541 32.69 14.76 26.66
C GLY A 541 32.82 15.58 27.94
N LEU A 542 31.75 15.67 28.70
CA LEU A 542 31.60 16.59 29.83
C LEU A 542 31.08 15.83 31.07
N PHE A 543 31.62 16.13 32.25
CA PHE A 543 31.17 15.61 33.55
C PHE A 543 30.98 14.08 33.64
N SER A 544 31.78 13.32 32.88
CA SER A 544 31.71 11.86 32.79
C SER A 544 30.36 11.31 32.31
N ILE A 545 29.58 12.09 31.55
CA ILE A 545 28.18 11.77 31.20
C ILE A 545 27.98 10.36 30.62
N ARG A 546 28.95 9.81 29.88
CA ARG A 546 28.90 8.42 29.37
C ARG A 546 28.69 7.37 30.50
N ARG A 547 29.20 7.61 31.71
CA ARG A 547 29.01 6.71 32.88
C ARG A 547 27.58 6.71 33.45
N GLN A 548 26.74 7.66 33.03
CA GLN A 548 25.34 7.78 33.46
C GLN A 548 24.36 7.20 32.44
N LEU A 549 24.85 6.79 31.26
CA LEU A 549 24.06 6.19 30.21
C LEU A 549 24.08 4.65 30.36
N PRO A 550 22.91 3.98 30.34
CA PRO A 550 22.81 2.53 30.51
C PRO A 550 23.28 1.72 29.29
#